data_AF-A0A7Z8K007-F1
#
_entry.id   AF-A0A7Z8K007-F1
#
_cell.length_a   1.000
_cell.length_b   1.000
_cell.length_c   1.000
_cell.angle_alpha   90.00
_cell.angle_beta   90.00
_cell.angle_gamma   90.00
#
_symmetry.space_group_name_H-M   'P 1'
#
loop_
_entity.id
_entity.type
_entity.pdbx_description
1 polymer ?
#
loop_
_entity_poly.entity_id
_entity_poly.type
_entity_poly.pdbx_seq_one_letter_code
_entity_poly.pdbx_strand_id
1 'polypeptide(L)'
;MVRDAGGRVLAGLTAPLLDDPAGRTVRVRTSADGAVTWLAEGAAGSGAAGGTVTATFAATAVLDATWRDLADEGGRSLAVEPAAWARHGSLAAEEAVWSALVAAAPEADAQNVRDQLTCHLIGAPDKATWNLEPWRPDVGLLETIGALCNP
;
A
#
# COMPACT_ATOMS: atom_id res chain seq x y z
N MET A 1 5.20 -8.51 4.84
CA MET A 1 3.79 -8.76 5.24
C MET A 1 3.79 -9.87 6.25
N VAL A 2 3.09 -9.68 7.36
CA VAL A 2 2.78 -10.72 8.35
C VAL A 2 1.38 -11.23 8.07
N ARG A 3 1.18 -12.55 8.09
CA ARG A 3 -0.12 -13.18 7.84
C ARG A 3 -0.47 -14.16 8.93
N ASP A 4 -1.76 -14.41 9.11
CA ASP A 4 -2.22 -15.56 9.90
C ASP A 4 -2.19 -16.85 9.06
N ALA A 5 -2.52 -17.98 9.69
CA ALA A 5 -2.56 -19.29 9.05
C ALA A 5 -3.57 -19.38 7.89
N GLY A 6 -4.56 -18.49 7.85
CA GLY A 6 -5.54 -18.39 6.76
C GLY A 6 -5.08 -17.51 5.59
N GLY A 7 -3.87 -16.94 5.67
CA GLY A 7 -3.31 -16.06 4.63
C GLY A 7 -3.77 -14.60 4.74
N ARG A 8 -4.59 -14.24 5.73
CA ARG A 8 -5.05 -12.87 5.94
C ARG A 8 -3.89 -11.99 6.42
N VAL A 9 -3.81 -10.77 5.89
CA VAL A 9 -2.79 -9.80 6.28
C VAL A 9 -3.04 -9.31 7.71
N LEU A 10 -2.01 -9.40 8.55
CA LEU A 10 -2.01 -8.91 9.93
C LEU A 10 -1.26 -7.59 10.09
N ALA A 11 -0.15 -7.44 9.37
CA ALA A 11 0.69 -6.24 9.44
C ALA A 11 1.63 -6.11 8.23
N GLY A 12 2.02 -4.88 7.94
CA GLY A 12 3.04 -4.51 6.96
C GLY A 12 4.32 -4.03 7.64
N LEU A 13 5.45 -4.23 6.97
CA LEU A 13 6.73 -3.59 7.28
C LEU A 13 7.16 -2.85 6.01
N THR A 14 7.40 -1.53 6.10
CA THR A 14 7.87 -0.76 4.95
C THR A 14 9.31 -1.14 4.59
N ALA A 15 9.72 -0.83 3.35
CA ALA A 15 11.15 -0.83 3.04
C ALA A 15 11.88 0.13 4.00
N PRO A 16 13.05 -0.25 4.53
CA PRO A 16 13.81 0.61 5.42
C PRO A 16 14.41 1.78 4.64
N LEU A 17 14.39 2.94 5.27
CA LEU A 17 15.12 4.14 4.84
C LEU A 17 16.41 4.22 5.65
N LEU A 18 17.53 4.49 4.98
CA LEU A 18 18.81 4.72 5.60
C LEU A 18 19.17 6.20 5.46
N ASP A 19 19.30 6.88 6.59
CA ASP A 19 19.95 8.19 6.68
C ASP A 19 21.39 7.97 7.15
N ASP A 20 22.33 8.04 6.21
CA ASP A 20 23.74 7.71 6.47
C ASP A 20 24.69 8.65 5.74
N PRO A 21 25.50 9.44 6.48
CA PRO A 21 26.51 10.31 5.86
C PRO A 21 27.65 9.52 5.20
N ALA A 22 27.81 8.23 5.51
CA ALA A 22 28.85 7.38 4.93
C ALA A 22 28.49 6.82 3.54
N GLY A 23 27.28 7.10 3.03
CA GLY A 23 26.83 6.63 1.72
C GLY A 23 26.64 5.11 1.64
N ARG A 24 26.39 4.42 2.77
CA ARG A 24 25.98 3.02 2.74
C ARG A 24 24.58 2.89 2.13
N THR A 25 24.22 1.67 1.82
CA THR A 25 22.86 1.27 1.43
C THR A 25 22.35 0.20 2.39
N VAL A 26 21.03 0.06 2.52
CA VAL A 26 20.44 -1.05 3.27
C VAL A 26 19.93 -2.11 2.30
N ARG A 27 20.43 -3.34 2.46
CA ARG A 27 19.80 -4.53 1.87
C ARG A 27 18.88 -5.19 2.88
N VAL A 28 17.72 -5.63 2.41
CA VAL A 28 16.76 -6.41 3.20
C VAL A 28 16.88 -7.87 2.81
N ARG A 29 17.01 -8.74 3.81
CA ARG A 29 16.93 -10.20 3.63
C ARG A 29 15.79 -10.73 4.47
N THR A 30 14.96 -11.57 3.86
CA THR A 30 13.91 -12.32 4.56
C THR A 30 14.29 -13.81 4.54
N SER A 31 14.29 -14.46 5.70
CA SER A 31 14.49 -15.90 5.81
C SER A 31 13.17 -16.66 5.78
N ALA A 32 13.25 -17.99 5.59
CA ALA A 32 12.07 -18.86 5.49
C ALA A 32 11.23 -18.91 6.78
N ASP A 33 11.85 -18.67 7.93
CA ASP A 33 11.20 -18.54 9.24
C ASP A 33 10.56 -17.16 9.46
N GLY A 34 10.61 -16.27 8.47
CA GLY A 34 10.01 -14.94 8.51
C GLY A 34 10.88 -13.88 9.19
N ALA A 35 12.10 -14.20 9.63
CA ALA A 35 12.99 -13.18 10.15
C ALA A 35 13.42 -12.20 9.04
N VAL A 36 13.33 -10.90 9.34
CA VAL A 36 13.76 -9.82 8.44
C VAL A 36 15.04 -9.24 9.00
N THR A 37 16.11 -9.30 8.21
CA THR A 37 17.42 -8.72 8.53
C THR A 37 17.69 -7.53 7.63
N TRP A 38 18.13 -6.42 8.21
CA TRP A 38 18.62 -5.25 7.48
C TRP A 38 20.13 -5.18 7.59
N LEU A 39 20.79 -5.14 6.42
CA LEU A 39 22.23 -5.14 6.30
C LEU A 39 22.67 -3.79 5.71
N ALA A 40 23.37 -2.99 6.50
CA ALA A 40 23.99 -1.75 6.02
C ALA A 40 25.32 -2.10 5.33
N GLU A 41 25.40 -1.86 4.02
CA GLU A 41 26.54 -2.20 3.17
C GLU A 41 27.15 -0.94 2.56
N GLY A 42 28.48 -0.83 2.57
CA GLY A 42 29.21 0.26 1.92
C GLY A 42 30.68 -0.04 1.73
N ALA A 43 31.42 0.95 1.22
CA ALA A 43 32.85 0.82 0.96
C ALA A 43 33.65 0.52 2.24
N ALA A 44 34.78 -0.17 2.10
CA ALA A 44 35.69 -0.42 3.21
C ALA A 44 36.07 0.90 3.91
N GLY A 45 35.87 0.97 5.23
CA GLY A 45 36.09 2.19 6.03
C GLY A 45 34.83 3.02 6.32
N SER A 46 33.67 2.70 5.73
CA SER A 46 32.40 3.41 6.00
C SER A 46 31.79 3.14 7.38
N GLY A 47 32.37 2.22 8.16
CA GLY A 47 31.84 1.77 9.45
C GLY A 47 32.08 2.73 10.64
N ALA A 48 32.90 3.76 10.45
CA ALA A 48 33.24 4.71 11.53
C ALA A 48 32.14 5.77 11.77
N ALA A 49 31.29 6.03 10.79
CA ALA A 49 30.18 6.97 10.92
C ALA A 49 28.89 6.25 11.33
N GLY A 50 28.17 6.82 12.29
CA GLY A 50 26.81 6.38 12.63
C GLY A 50 25.83 6.71 11.50
N GLY A 51 24.79 5.89 11.37
CA GLY A 51 23.66 6.11 10.47
C GLY A 51 22.38 5.59 11.12
N THR A 52 21.22 6.08 10.66
CA THR A 52 19.91 5.70 11.20
C THR A 52 19.14 4.90 10.16
N VAL A 53 18.62 3.75 10.56
CA VAL A 53 17.69 2.95 9.74
C VAL A 53 16.29 3.08 10.32
N THR A 54 15.35 3.53 9.50
CA THR A 54 13.95 3.72 9.89
C THR A 54 13.05 2.86 9.02
N ALA A 55 12.10 2.15 9.62
CA ALA A 55 10.98 1.53 8.92
C ALA A 55 9.72 1.55 9.78
N THR A 56 8.56 1.43 9.15
CA THR A 56 7.27 1.39 9.83
C THR A 56 6.73 -0.03 9.84
N PHE A 57 6.43 -0.54 11.03
CA PHE A 57 5.66 -1.77 11.24
C PHE A 57 4.27 -1.42 11.75
N ALA A 58 3.22 -1.79 11.01
CA ALA A 58 1.85 -1.41 11.36
C ALA A 58 0.82 -2.44 10.90
N ALA A 59 -0.25 -2.60 11.68
CA ALA A 59 -1.36 -3.49 11.38
C ALA A 59 -2.47 -2.81 10.54
N THR A 60 -2.66 -1.51 10.74
CA THR A 60 -3.78 -0.76 10.13
C THR A 60 -3.38 -0.18 8.78
N ALA A 61 -3.89 -0.74 7.68
CA ALA A 61 -3.67 -0.24 6.33
C ALA A 61 -4.71 0.80 5.87
N VAL A 62 -5.93 0.72 6.40
CA VAL A 62 -7.06 1.62 6.13
C VAL A 62 -7.47 2.27 7.44
N LEU A 63 -7.45 3.61 7.48
CA LEU A 63 -7.87 4.42 8.63
C LEU A 63 -9.39 4.61 8.63
N ASP A 64 -9.98 4.83 7.46
CA ASP A 64 -11.42 4.97 7.26
C ASP A 64 -11.85 4.44 5.89
N ALA A 65 -13.08 3.95 5.80
CA ALA A 65 -13.72 3.53 4.55
C ALA A 65 -15.22 3.81 4.63
N THR A 66 -15.64 4.91 4.02
CA THR A 66 -17.02 5.41 4.15
C THR A 66 -17.70 5.51 2.80
N TRP A 67 -18.88 4.89 2.70
CA TRP A 67 -19.72 4.98 1.51
C TRP A 67 -20.41 6.34 1.41
N ARG A 68 -20.50 6.84 0.18
CA ARG A 68 -21.27 8.04 -0.20
C ARG A 68 -22.16 7.72 -1.39
N ASP A 69 -23.40 8.21 -1.37
CA ASP A 69 -24.31 8.11 -2.51
C ASP A 69 -24.05 9.28 -3.47
N LEU A 70 -23.56 8.97 -4.68
CA LEU A 70 -23.38 9.91 -5.79
C LEU A 70 -24.34 9.51 -6.92
N ALA A 71 -25.63 9.44 -6.62
CA ALA A 71 -26.65 8.95 -7.55
C ALA A 71 -26.77 9.81 -8.83
N ASP A 72 -26.38 11.07 -8.74
CA ASP A 72 -26.26 12.01 -9.86
C ASP A 72 -25.04 11.75 -10.76
N GLU A 73 -24.02 11.03 -10.26
CA GLU A 73 -22.81 10.65 -10.99
C GLU A 73 -22.82 9.20 -11.48
N GLY A 74 -23.58 8.30 -10.82
CA GLY A 74 -23.79 6.92 -11.28
C GLY A 74 -24.08 5.89 -10.19
N GLY A 75 -23.73 6.17 -8.92
CA GLY A 75 -23.96 5.22 -7.83
C GLY A 75 -23.15 5.51 -6.57
N ARG A 76 -22.93 4.47 -5.77
CA ARG A 76 -22.17 4.56 -4.51
C ARG A 76 -20.67 4.68 -4.77
N SER A 77 -20.00 5.55 -4.02
CA SER A 77 -18.54 5.72 -4.03
C SER A 77 -17.99 5.44 -2.63
N LEU A 78 -17.00 4.56 -2.52
CA LEU A 78 -16.32 4.23 -1.27
C LEU A 78 -15.11 5.14 -1.11
N ALA A 79 -15.20 6.12 -0.21
CA ALA A 79 -14.07 6.98 0.12
C ALA A 79 -13.15 6.25 1.11
N VAL A 80 -11.96 5.89 0.66
CA VAL A 80 -10.96 5.14 1.43
C VAL A 80 -9.86 6.08 1.89
N GLU A 81 -9.61 6.14 3.19
CA GLU A 81 -8.45 6.82 3.77
C GLU A 81 -7.37 5.79 4.12
N PRO A 82 -6.33 5.62 3.30
CA PRO A 82 -5.23 4.72 3.62
C PRO A 82 -4.30 5.32 4.70
N ALA A 83 -3.71 4.45 5.51
CA ALA A 83 -2.67 4.84 6.45
C ALA A 83 -1.41 5.29 5.70
N ALA A 84 -0.63 6.21 6.29
CA ALA A 84 0.54 6.81 5.64
C ALA A 84 1.53 5.78 5.07
N TRP A 85 1.79 4.69 5.80
CA TRP A 85 2.70 3.62 5.37
C TRP A 85 2.16 2.81 4.18
N ALA A 86 0.84 2.79 3.99
CA ALA A 86 0.14 2.00 2.97
C ALA A 86 -0.17 2.83 1.70
N ARG A 87 0.18 4.11 1.67
CA ARG A 87 -0.05 5.00 0.52
C ARG A 87 0.92 4.77 -0.64
N HIS A 88 2.16 4.38 -0.34
CA HIS A 88 3.23 4.36 -1.33
C HIS A 88 3.58 2.93 -1.79
N GLY A 89 3.03 2.57 -2.95
CA GLY A 89 3.75 1.92 -4.06
C GLY A 89 4.28 0.49 -3.93
N SER A 90 4.08 -0.23 -2.82
CA SER A 90 4.50 -1.62 -2.74
C SER A 90 3.33 -2.58 -2.95
N LEU A 91 3.59 -3.75 -3.56
CA LEU A 91 2.62 -4.85 -3.64
C LEU A 91 2.08 -5.23 -2.24
N ALA A 92 2.93 -5.12 -1.22
CA ALA A 92 2.53 -5.32 0.17
C ALA A 92 1.52 -4.29 0.66
N ALA A 93 1.71 -3.00 0.31
CA ALA A 93 0.79 -1.94 0.66
C ALA A 93 -0.56 -2.12 -0.06
N GLU A 94 -0.54 -2.37 -1.38
CA GLU A 94 -1.76 -2.65 -2.16
C GLU A 94 -2.55 -3.80 -1.55
N GLU A 95 -1.89 -4.92 -1.29
CA GLU A 95 -2.54 -6.10 -0.73
C GLU A 95 -3.07 -5.86 0.69
N ALA A 96 -2.36 -5.09 1.53
CA ALA A 96 -2.82 -4.77 2.87
C ALA A 96 -4.07 -3.87 2.82
N VAL A 97 -4.08 -2.87 1.95
CA VAL A 97 -5.25 -1.99 1.76
C VAL A 97 -6.42 -2.79 1.20
N TRP A 98 -6.21 -3.60 0.16
CA TRP A 98 -7.25 -4.43 -0.44
C TRP A 98 -7.84 -5.41 0.57
N SER A 99 -7.01 -6.13 1.32
CA SER A 99 -7.46 -7.07 2.35
C SER A 99 -8.28 -6.39 3.44
N ALA A 100 -7.89 -5.19 3.88
CA ALA A 100 -8.63 -4.42 4.87
C ALA A 100 -9.97 -3.91 4.31
N LEU A 101 -9.96 -3.45 3.06
CA LEU A 101 -11.12 -2.92 2.36
C LEU A 101 -12.19 -3.99 2.15
N VAL A 102 -11.86 -5.15 1.59
CA VAL A 102 -12.81 -6.26 1.38
C VAL A 102 -13.37 -6.79 2.69
N ALA A 103 -12.58 -6.77 3.77
CA ALA A 103 -13.08 -7.15 5.09
C ALA A 103 -14.09 -6.14 5.66
N ALA A 104 -13.92 -4.84 5.39
CA ALA A 104 -14.78 -3.77 5.88
C ALA A 104 -16.01 -3.51 4.99
N ALA A 105 -15.87 -3.67 3.67
CA ALA A 105 -16.89 -3.44 2.65
C ALA A 105 -16.86 -4.58 1.62
N PRO A 106 -17.43 -5.76 1.94
CA PRO A 106 -17.41 -6.93 1.05
C PRO A 106 -18.03 -6.68 -0.32
N GLU A 107 -18.95 -5.72 -0.45
CA GLU A 107 -19.54 -5.35 -1.74
C GLU A 107 -18.56 -4.65 -2.69
N ALA A 108 -17.39 -4.24 -2.20
CA ALA A 108 -16.31 -3.67 -3.00
C ALA A 108 -15.35 -4.73 -3.57
N ASP A 109 -15.57 -6.03 -3.29
CA ASP A 109 -14.74 -7.14 -3.78
C ASP A 109 -15.01 -7.42 -5.28
N ALA A 110 -14.52 -6.52 -6.12
CA ALA A 110 -14.62 -6.60 -7.58
C ALA A 110 -13.31 -6.12 -8.24
N GLN A 111 -12.98 -6.72 -9.39
CA GLN A 111 -11.71 -6.44 -10.08
C GLN A 111 -11.58 -4.97 -10.51
N ASN A 112 -12.66 -4.37 -11.04
CA ASN A 112 -12.69 -2.95 -11.40
C ASN A 112 -12.41 -2.01 -10.22
N VAL A 113 -12.86 -2.36 -9.01
CA VAL A 113 -12.58 -1.60 -7.78
C VAL A 113 -11.12 -1.76 -7.39
N ARG A 114 -10.55 -2.97 -7.50
CA ARG A 114 -9.14 -3.22 -7.23
C ARG A 114 -8.23 -2.47 -8.20
N ASP A 115 -8.59 -2.39 -9.48
CA ASP A 115 -7.84 -1.65 -10.48
C ASP A 115 -7.84 -0.14 -10.21
N GLN A 116 -8.99 0.41 -9.76
CA GLN A 116 -9.07 1.80 -9.27
C GLN A 116 -8.17 2.03 -8.04
N LEU A 117 -8.18 1.10 -7.07
CA LEU A 117 -7.30 1.17 -5.89
C LEU A 117 -5.82 1.19 -6.30
N THR A 118 -5.41 0.25 -7.15
CA THR A 118 -4.03 0.16 -7.63
C THR A 118 -3.63 1.41 -8.41
N CYS A 119 -4.52 1.96 -9.24
CA CYS A 119 -4.28 3.22 -9.93
C CYS A 119 -4.03 4.37 -8.96
N HIS A 120 -4.87 4.50 -7.91
CA HIS A 120 -4.69 5.54 -6.90
C HIS A 120 -3.38 5.38 -6.10
N LEU A 121 -3.01 4.16 -5.75
CA LEU A 121 -1.78 3.86 -5.03
C LEU A 121 -0.52 4.23 -5.82
N ILE A 122 -0.56 4.11 -7.15
CA ILE A 122 0.57 4.46 -8.04
C ILE A 122 0.56 5.95 -8.42
N GLY A 123 -0.60 6.47 -8.81
CA GLY A 123 -0.71 7.77 -9.48
C GLY A 123 -1.24 8.91 -8.59
N ALA A 124 -1.80 8.60 -7.42
CA ALA A 124 -2.42 9.59 -6.53
C ALA A 124 -2.24 9.29 -5.02
N PRO A 125 -1.03 8.89 -4.56
CA PRO A 125 -0.82 8.44 -3.17
C PRO A 125 -1.10 9.53 -2.13
N ASP A 126 -0.90 10.80 -2.51
CA ASP A 126 -1.02 11.96 -1.62
C ASP A 126 -2.45 12.49 -1.48
N LYS A 127 -3.43 11.95 -2.23
CA LYS A 127 -4.84 12.32 -2.06
C LYS A 127 -5.33 11.88 -0.67
N ALA A 128 -6.04 12.75 0.04
CA ALA A 128 -6.56 12.44 1.38
C ALA A 128 -7.36 11.12 1.38
N THR A 129 -8.29 10.99 0.43
CA THR A 129 -9.05 9.76 0.17
C THR A 129 -8.92 9.30 -1.28
N TRP A 130 -9.09 8.00 -1.48
CA TRP A 130 -9.27 7.35 -2.77
C TRP A 130 -10.74 6.95 -2.91
N ASN A 131 -11.40 7.41 -3.97
CA ASN A 131 -12.82 7.14 -4.20
C ASN A 131 -12.91 5.93 -5.12
N LEU A 132 -13.47 4.83 -4.61
CA LEU A 132 -13.61 3.59 -5.36
C LEU A 132 -15.08 3.36 -5.71
N GLU A 133 -15.36 3.23 -6.99
CA GLU A 133 -16.72 3.31 -7.54
C GLU A 133 -17.05 2.02 -8.29
N PRO A 134 -17.78 1.08 -7.66
CA PRO A 134 -18.07 -0.23 -8.27
C PRO A 134 -18.93 -0.16 -9.55
N TRP A 135 -19.63 0.96 -9.77
CA TRP A 135 -20.47 1.21 -10.93
C TRP A 135 -19.68 1.66 -12.17
N ARG A 136 -18.38 1.98 -12.01
CA ARG A 136 -17.47 2.26 -13.12
C ARG A 136 -17.21 1.00 -13.94
N PRO A 137 -17.03 1.11 -15.27
CA PRO A 137 -16.81 -0.04 -16.12
C PRO A 137 -15.52 -0.79 -15.74
N ASP A 138 -15.55 -2.12 -15.87
CA ASP A 138 -14.35 -2.95 -15.77
C ASP A 138 -13.58 -2.92 -17.08
N VAL A 139 -12.63 -1.99 -17.17
CA VAL A 139 -11.76 -1.76 -18.34
C VAL A 139 -10.34 -2.33 -18.14
N GLY A 140 -10.07 -2.93 -16.97
CA GLY A 140 -8.74 -3.34 -16.57
C GLY A 140 -7.83 -2.18 -16.12
N LEU A 141 -6.73 -2.54 -15.45
CA LEU A 141 -5.79 -1.59 -14.85
C LEU A 141 -5.18 -0.57 -15.82
N LEU A 142 -4.73 -1.00 -17.01
CA LEU A 142 -4.04 -0.08 -17.94
C LEU A 142 -4.98 0.99 -18.49
N GLU A 143 -6.24 0.63 -18.79
CA GLU A 143 -7.25 1.57 -19.28
C GLU A 143 -7.72 2.47 -18.13
N THR A 144 -7.82 1.94 -16.91
CA THR A 144 -8.09 2.71 -15.68
C THR A 144 -7.02 3.78 -15.44
N ILE A 145 -5.73 3.44 -15.63
CA ILE A 145 -4.62 4.40 -15.57
C ILE A 145 -4.74 5.43 -16.70
N GLY A 146 -5.05 4.99 -17.92
CA GLY A 146 -5.27 5.88 -19.07
C GLY A 146 -6.40 6.89 -18.85
N ALA A 147 -7.42 6.51 -18.08
CA ALA A 147 -8.52 7.35 -17.64
C ALA A 147 -8.24 8.15 -16.35
N LEU A 148 -6.98 8.24 -15.91
CA LEU A 148 -6.54 8.98 -14.72
C LEU A 148 -7.24 8.50 -13.42
N CYS A 149 -7.37 7.18 -13.30
CA CYS A 149 -8.05 6.49 -12.19
C CYS A 149 -9.55 6.76 -12.11
N ASN A 150 -10.19 7.18 -13.20
CA ASN A 150 -11.63 7.45 -13.26
C ASN A 150 -12.23 6.97 -14.60
N PRO A 151 -12.30 5.64 -14.83
CA PRO A 151 -12.74 5.07 -16.10
C PRO A 151 -14.24 5.26 -16.42
#